data_AF-A0A7K0TYD2-F1
#
_entry.id   AF-A0A7K0TYD2-F1
#
_cell.length_a   1.000
_cell.length_b   1.000
_cell.length_c   1.000
_cell.angle_alpha   90.00
_cell.angle_beta   90.00
_cell.angle_gamma   90.00
#
_symmetry.space_group_name_H-M   'P 1'
#
loop_
_entity.id
_entity.type
_entity.pdbx_description
1 polymer ?
#
loop_
_entity_poly.entity_id
_entity_poly.type
_entity_poly.pdbx_seq_one_letter_code
_entity_poly.pdbx_strand_id
1 'polypeptide(L)'
;ASEIERRAQALQVGRVVALESLPGAGSLPGMTVPSFGIVLDGDRSEQLRLHRPPVIARVREQQTYLDLRTVAPEDDPVVAHAVGALTP
;
A
#
# COMPACT_ATOMS: atom_id res chain seq x y z
N ALA A 1 -0.56 16.19 -9.47
CA ALA A 1 -0.55 14.95 -8.69
C ALA A 1 -1.77 14.91 -7.77
N SER A 2 -2.42 13.76 -7.63
CA SER A 2 -3.51 13.60 -6.64
C SER A 2 -2.98 13.70 -5.20
N GLU A 3 -3.83 13.85 -4.19
CA GLU A 3 -3.39 13.83 -2.80
C GLU A 3 -2.72 12.50 -2.42
N ILE A 4 -3.33 11.37 -2.81
CA ILE A 4 -2.82 10.03 -2.53
C ILE A 4 -1.47 9.79 -3.23
N GLU A 5 -1.30 10.31 -4.45
CA GLU A 5 -0.02 10.26 -5.17
C GLU A 5 1.08 11.03 -4.43
N ARG A 6 0.78 12.25 -3.94
CA ARG A 6 1.72 13.06 -3.17
C ARG A 6 2.11 12.37 -1.86
N ARG A 7 1.16 11.73 -1.18
CA ARG A 7 1.43 10.92 0.02
C ARG A 7 2.37 9.75 -0.30
N ALA A 8 2.08 8.98 -1.35
CA ALA A 8 2.93 7.86 -1.76
C ALA A 8 4.36 8.30 -2.08
N GLN A 9 4.53 9.42 -2.78
CA GLN A 9 5.85 10.00 -3.06
C GLN A 9 6.58 10.45 -1.79
N ALA A 10 5.85 11.02 -0.83
CA ALA A 10 6.42 11.50 0.43
C ALA A 10 6.91 10.38 1.36
N LEU A 11 6.41 9.16 1.23
CA LEU A 11 6.88 8.03 2.04
C LEU A 11 8.32 7.64 1.74
N GLN A 12 8.81 7.92 0.53
CA GLN A 12 10.18 7.60 0.07
C GLN A 12 10.60 6.14 0.30
N VAL A 13 9.65 5.20 0.21
CA VAL A 13 9.89 3.76 0.33
C VAL A 13 9.30 3.00 -0.85
N GLY A 14 9.98 1.94 -1.28
CA GLY A 14 9.55 1.13 -2.43
C GLY A 14 9.35 1.96 -3.71
N ARG A 15 8.55 1.43 -4.64
CA ARG A 15 8.23 2.11 -5.90
C ARG A 15 6.79 2.60 -5.89
N VAL A 16 6.59 3.89 -6.18
CA VAL A 16 5.25 4.48 -6.30
C VAL A 16 4.59 4.01 -7.59
N VAL A 17 3.34 3.52 -7.50
CA VAL A 17 2.56 3.07 -8.66
C VAL A 17 1.13 3.58 -8.60
N ALA A 18 0.54 3.80 -9.78
CA ALA A 18 -0.91 3.98 -9.91
C ALA A 18 -1.62 2.63 -9.67
N LEU A 19 -2.75 2.68 -8.98
CA LEU A 19 -3.55 1.51 -8.61
C LEU A 19 -5.03 1.75 -8.88
N GLU A 20 -5.78 0.66 -8.92
CA GLU A 20 -7.24 0.67 -8.89
C GLU A 20 -7.73 0.05 -7.59
N SER A 21 -8.51 0.81 -6.83
CA SER A 21 -9.15 0.35 -5.60
C SER A 21 -10.62 0.04 -5.86
N LEU A 22 -11.12 -1.02 -5.23
CA LEU A 22 -12.56 -1.34 -5.27
C LEU A 22 -13.24 -0.67 -4.06
N PRO A 23 -14.26 0.18 -4.27
CA PRO A 23 -15.03 0.74 -3.18
C PRO A 23 -15.95 -0.35 -2.59
N GLY A 24 -15.71 -0.70 -1.32
CA GLY A 24 -16.52 -1.66 -0.56
C GLY A 24 -16.22 -3.13 -0.88
N ALA A 25 -16.39 -4.00 0.12
CA ALA A 25 -16.08 -5.44 0.04
C ALA A 25 -17.12 -6.28 -0.73
N GLY A 26 -17.80 -5.73 -1.75
CA GLY A 26 -18.70 -6.51 -2.62
C GLY A 26 -20.04 -5.87 -3.02
N SER A 27 -20.27 -4.57 -2.78
CA SER A 27 -21.59 -3.95 -3.04
C SER A 27 -21.80 -3.42 -4.45
N LEU A 28 -20.73 -3.18 -5.23
CA LEU A 28 -20.82 -2.62 -6.58
C LEU A 28 -19.83 -3.32 -7.52
N PRO A 29 -20.22 -4.43 -8.17
CA PRO A 29 -19.38 -5.05 -9.19
C PRO A 29 -19.14 -4.07 -10.35
N GLY A 30 -17.87 -3.84 -10.68
CA GLY A 30 -17.46 -3.11 -11.89
C GLY A 30 -17.03 -1.65 -11.71
N MET A 31 -17.07 -1.08 -10.50
CA MET A 31 -16.52 0.27 -10.26
C MET A 31 -15.14 0.18 -9.61
N THR A 32 -14.12 0.75 -10.28
CA THR A 32 -12.80 1.02 -9.70
C THR A 32 -12.69 2.51 -9.39
N VAL A 33 -11.90 2.84 -8.37
CA VAL A 33 -11.52 4.21 -8.05
C VAL A 33 -10.00 4.33 -8.26
N PRO A 34 -9.53 5.32 -9.06
CA PRO A 34 -8.10 5.56 -9.22
C PRO A 34 -7.41 5.81 -7.89
N SER A 35 -6.26 5.21 -7.68
CA SER A 35 -5.48 5.30 -6.44
C SER A 35 -3.97 5.31 -6.72
N PHE A 36 -3.20 5.49 -5.67
CA PHE A 36 -1.75 5.38 -5.67
C PHE A 36 -1.28 4.62 -4.43
N GLY A 37 -0.12 3.98 -4.57
CA GLY A 37 0.44 3.19 -3.50
C GLY A 37 1.90 2.85 -3.73
N ILE A 38 2.41 1.96 -2.88
CA ILE A 38 3.77 1.45 -2.96
C ILE A 38 3.72 0.00 -3.43
N VAL A 39 4.64 -0.35 -4.34
CA VAL A 39 4.92 -1.75 -4.69
C VAL A 39 6.33 -2.13 -4.26
N LEU A 40 6.45 -3.34 -3.75
CA LEU A 40 7.69 -3.99 -3.32
C LEU A 40 7.88 -5.28 -4.11
N ASP A 41 9.14 -5.63 -4.34
CA ASP A 41 9.49 -6.88 -5.00
C ASP A 41 9.41 -8.05 -4.00
N GLY A 42 8.85 -9.17 -4.46
CA GLY A 42 8.58 -10.36 -3.66
C GLY A 42 7.29 -10.30 -2.85
N ASP A 43 6.93 -11.43 -2.27
CA ASP A 43 5.91 -11.51 -1.22
C ASP A 43 6.53 -11.06 0.12
N ARG A 44 6.14 -9.88 0.58
CA ARG A 44 6.54 -9.26 1.85
C ARG A 44 5.40 -9.27 2.86
N SER A 45 4.28 -9.93 2.55
CA SER A 45 3.05 -9.83 3.33
C SER A 45 3.17 -10.42 4.74
N GLU A 46 3.97 -11.47 4.91
CA GLU A 46 4.23 -12.06 6.23
C GLU A 46 5.03 -11.10 7.12
N GLN A 47 6.14 -10.56 6.61
CA GLN A 47 6.99 -9.61 7.34
C GLN A 47 6.20 -8.35 7.75
N LEU A 48 5.40 -7.81 6.83
CA LEU A 48 4.55 -6.65 7.09
C LEU A 48 3.45 -6.95 8.13
N ARG A 49 2.86 -8.15 8.10
CA ARG A 49 1.84 -8.58 9.09
C ARG A 49 2.42 -8.76 10.49
N LEU A 50 3.71 -9.09 10.61
CA LEU A 50 4.42 -9.21 11.88
C LEU A 50 4.91 -7.87 12.44
N HIS A 51 4.85 -6.79 11.66
CA HIS A 51 5.16 -5.44 12.14
C HIS A 51 4.19 -5.00 13.27
N ARG A 52 4.59 -4.00 14.05
CA ARG A 52 3.72 -3.38 15.07
C ARG A 52 3.63 -1.87 14.82
N PRO A 53 2.45 -1.35 14.41
CA PRO A 53 1.21 -2.09 14.14
C PRO A 53 1.29 -2.96 12.86
N PRO A 54 0.48 -4.03 12.73
CA PRO A 54 0.48 -4.87 11.53
C PRO A 54 0.08 -4.09 10.28
N VAL A 55 0.81 -4.30 9.18
CA VAL A 55 0.47 -3.73 7.87
C VAL A 55 -0.01 -4.84 6.96
N ILE A 56 -1.26 -4.71 6.47
CA ILE A 56 -1.87 -5.69 5.58
C ILE A 56 -1.74 -5.22 4.14
N ALA A 57 -0.98 -5.98 3.35
CA ALA A 57 -0.74 -5.70 1.94
C ALA A 57 -1.42 -6.72 1.03
N ARG A 58 -1.62 -6.35 -0.23
CA ARG A 58 -2.11 -7.25 -1.29
C ARG A 58 -0.92 -7.83 -2.03
N VAL A 59 -0.91 -9.14 -2.26
CA VAL A 59 0.13 -9.80 -3.06
C VAL A 59 -0.46 -10.22 -4.41
N ARG A 60 0.25 -9.89 -5.50
CA ARG A 60 -0.04 -10.36 -6.86
C ARG A 60 1.27 -10.52 -7.62
N GLU A 61 1.40 -11.60 -8.39
CA GLU A 61 2.52 -11.79 -9.33
C GLU A 61 3.90 -11.56 -8.69
N GLN A 62 4.14 -12.13 -7.48
CA GLN A 62 5.39 -11.96 -6.74
C GLN A 62 5.73 -10.50 -6.39
N GLN A 63 4.71 -9.65 -6.26
CA GLN A 63 4.84 -8.27 -5.84
C GLN A 63 3.86 -7.98 -4.70
N THR A 64 4.30 -7.15 -3.76
CA THR A 64 3.51 -6.73 -2.60
C THR A 64 3.08 -5.29 -2.79
N TYR A 65 1.79 -5.03 -2.69
CA TYR A 65 1.14 -3.76 -2.95
C TYR A 65 0.50 -3.20 -1.68
N LEU A 66 0.81 -1.93 -1.40
CA LEU A 66 0.21 -1.15 -0.33
C LEU A 66 -0.56 0.02 -0.95
N ASP A 67 -1.89 -0.06 -0.92
CA ASP A 67 -2.76 0.97 -1.47
C ASP A 67 -3.06 2.04 -0.41
N LEU A 68 -2.57 3.28 -0.63
CA LEU A 68 -2.71 4.34 0.37
C LEU A 68 -4.14 4.86 0.50
N ARG A 69 -5.06 4.49 -0.40
CA ARG A 69 -6.49 4.80 -0.23
C ARG A 69 -7.09 4.14 1.00
N THR A 70 -6.54 2.99 1.42
CA THR A 70 -7.00 2.28 2.62
C THR A 70 -6.21 2.67 3.88
N VAL A 71 -5.28 3.63 3.78
CA VAL A 71 -4.41 4.07 4.87
C VAL A 71 -4.81 5.49 5.26
N ALA A 72 -5.11 5.69 6.54
CA ALA A 72 -5.39 7.02 7.07
C ALA A 72 -4.11 7.89 6.96
N PRO A 73 -4.18 9.19 6.62
CA PRO A 73 -2.99 10.05 6.49
C PRO A 73 -2.07 10.03 7.73
N GLU A 74 -2.64 9.91 8.93
CA GLU A 74 -1.89 9.78 10.18
C GLU A 74 -1.06 8.49 10.30
N ASP A 75 -1.42 7.45 9.54
CA ASP A 75 -0.74 6.15 9.50
C ASP A 75 0.34 6.05 8.41
N ASP A 76 0.55 7.11 7.62
CA ASP A 76 1.65 7.18 6.64
C ASP A 76 3.04 6.85 7.26
N PRO A 77 3.39 7.36 8.45
CA PRO A 77 4.65 7.01 9.11
C PRO A 77 4.75 5.52 9.47
N VAL A 78 3.63 4.87 9.81
CA VAL A 78 3.58 3.43 10.09
C VAL A 78 3.95 2.64 8.83
N VAL A 79 3.38 3.01 7.68
CA VAL A 79 3.68 2.35 6.40
C VAL A 79 5.15 2.52 6.04
N ALA A 80 5.67 3.75 6.13
CA ALA A 80 7.07 4.03 5.85
C ALA A 80 8.01 3.21 6.76
N HIS A 81 7.73 3.16 8.05
CA HIS A 81 8.54 2.41 9.01
C HIS A 81 8.46 0.90 8.79
N ALA A 82 7.27 0.36 8.53
CA ALA A 82 7.07 -1.07 8.26
C ALA A 82 7.84 -1.52 7.02
N VAL A 83 7.80 -0.73 5.94
CA VAL A 83 8.53 -1.02 4.71
C VAL A 83 10.04 -0.83 4.90
N GLY A 84 10.47 0.21 5.61
CA GLY A 84 11.88 0.47 5.90
C GLY A 84 12.53 -0.59 6.81
N ALA A 85 11.74 -1.32 7.60
CA ALA A 85 12.21 -2.40 8.47
C ALA A 85 12.30 -3.77 7.77
N LEU A 86 11.90 -3.89 6.51
CA LEU A 86 11.99 -5.14 5.76
C LEU A 86 13.45 -5.53 5.55
N THR A 87 13.77 -6.78 5.84
CA THR A 87 15.08 -7.35 5.52
C THR A 87 15.17 -7.61 4.02
N PRO A 88 16.35 -7.52 3.39
CA PRO A 88 16.55 -7.86 1.97
C PRO A 88 15.92 -9.21 1.59
#